data_AF-A0A3D0C674-F1
#
_entry.id   AF-A0A3D0C674-F1
#
_cell.length_a   1.000
_cell.length_b   1.000
_cell.length_c   1.000
_cell.angle_alpha   90.00
_cell.angle_beta   90.00
_cell.angle_gamma   90.00
#
_symmetry.space_group_name_H-M   'P 1'
#
loop_
_entity.id
_entity.type
_entity.pdbx_description
1 polymer ?
#
loop_
_entity_poly.entity_id
_entity_poly.type
_entity_poly.pdbx_seq_one_letter_code
_entity_poly.pdbx_strand_id
1 'polypeptide(L)'
;MERAVCFKFIDQIKGSGMTGQSSRGSSGVGGGSVPEDYCSTFSFEAIVNSPDPDVVQRLQVHDPLQVELVQSQGTEVVALLHNADILGGLVNMGGRLKQCIESGYEFQGIVRTIDQGLVRVFIEPKD
;
A
#
# COMPACT_ATOMS: atom_id res chain seq x y z
N MET A 1 14.62 13.52 16.22
CA MET A 1 14.30 12.13 15.84
C MET A 1 12.81 12.08 15.58
N GLU A 2 12.36 12.45 14.38
CA GLU A 2 10.92 12.65 14.10
C GLU A 2 10.59 12.18 12.69
N ARG A 3 10.38 10.87 12.52
CA ARG A 3 9.76 10.30 11.31
C ARG A 3 9.13 8.94 11.63
N ALA A 4 8.04 8.92 12.39
CA ALA A 4 7.28 7.68 12.61
C ALA A 4 5.80 7.91 12.94
N VAL A 5 5.20 9.00 12.45
CA VAL A 5 3.75 9.22 12.59
C VAL A 5 3.23 9.79 11.27
N CYS A 6 2.90 8.94 10.29
CA CYS A 6 2.36 9.46 9.01
C CYS A 6 1.09 8.77 8.51
N PHE A 7 0.57 7.73 9.16
CA PHE A 7 -0.75 7.18 8.79
C PHE A 7 -1.85 7.56 9.78
N LYS A 8 -1.58 7.46 11.09
CA LYS A 8 -2.64 7.63 12.09
C LYS A 8 -3.18 9.06 12.30
N PHE A 9 -2.59 10.07 11.66
CA PHE A 9 -3.06 11.47 11.80
C PHE A 9 -4.04 11.89 10.69
N ILE A 10 -4.41 11.01 9.75
CA ILE A 10 -5.08 11.40 8.50
C ILE A 10 -6.56 10.96 8.43
N ASP A 11 -7.07 10.16 9.38
CA ASP A 11 -8.48 9.73 9.38
C ASP A 11 -9.51 10.86 9.67
N GLN A 12 -9.05 12.08 9.99
CA GLN A 12 -9.92 13.22 10.35
C GLN A 12 -10.21 14.23 9.23
N ILE A 13 -10.01 13.89 7.95
CA ILE A 13 -10.34 14.82 6.84
C ILE A 13 -11.27 14.18 5.81
N LYS A 14 -12.36 13.60 6.30
CA LYS A 14 -13.56 13.34 5.49
C LYS A 14 -14.31 14.67 5.34
N GLY A 15 -14.00 15.47 4.32
CA GLY A 15 -14.74 16.71 4.08
C GLY A 15 -14.30 17.56 2.89
N SER A 16 -15.05 17.43 1.80
CA SER A 16 -15.43 18.49 0.84
C SER A 16 -14.37 19.12 -0.07
N GLY A 17 -14.56 19.01 -1.39
CA GLY A 17 -14.02 19.98 -2.34
C GLY A 17 -13.83 19.49 -3.78
N MET A 18 -14.90 19.51 -4.58
CA MET A 18 -14.80 19.47 -6.04
C MET A 18 -14.29 20.83 -6.56
N THR A 19 -13.16 20.87 -7.27
CA THR A 19 -12.90 21.80 -8.39
C THR A 19 -11.74 21.25 -9.22
N GLY A 20 -12.00 20.99 -10.50
CA GLY A 20 -11.00 20.62 -11.49
C GLY A 20 -10.11 21.80 -11.93
N GLN A 21 -9.38 21.56 -13.02
CA GLN A 21 -8.35 22.41 -13.68
C GLN A 21 -6.97 22.33 -12.98
N SER A 22 -5.83 22.06 -13.63
CA SER A 22 -5.46 22.15 -15.04
C SER A 22 -4.14 21.39 -15.33
N SER A 23 -3.98 20.93 -16.58
CA SER A 23 -2.83 21.19 -17.45
C SER A 23 -1.41 20.63 -17.18
N ARG A 24 -0.93 19.94 -18.24
CA ARG A 24 0.41 20.02 -18.89
C ARG A 24 1.58 19.18 -18.34
N GLY A 25 2.29 18.57 -19.31
CA GLY A 25 3.71 18.19 -19.21
C GLY A 25 3.93 16.69 -19.46
N SER A 26 4.04 16.26 -20.71
CA SER A 26 5.29 16.10 -21.46
C SER A 26 6.32 15.15 -20.82
N SER A 27 6.57 14.07 -21.57
CA SER A 27 7.89 13.49 -21.86
C SER A 27 8.59 12.71 -20.76
N GLY A 28 8.62 11.39 -20.94
CA GLY A 28 9.50 10.48 -20.21
C GLY A 28 9.29 9.02 -20.59
N VAL A 29 9.30 8.69 -21.89
CA VAL A 29 9.42 7.30 -22.34
C VAL A 29 10.83 6.82 -22.00
N GLY A 30 10.94 6.09 -20.90
CA GLY A 30 12.24 5.64 -20.39
C GLY A 30 12.09 4.94 -19.05
N GLY A 31 11.50 3.76 -19.05
CA GLY A 31 11.50 2.88 -17.89
C GLY A 31 11.06 1.51 -18.37
N GLY A 32 11.99 0.55 -18.41
CA GLY A 32 11.73 -0.79 -18.92
C GLY A 32 10.41 -1.32 -18.37
N SER A 33 9.52 -1.72 -19.26
CA SER A 33 8.36 -2.53 -18.91
C SER A 33 8.89 -3.70 -18.09
N VAL A 34 8.48 -3.78 -16.82
CA VAL A 34 8.59 -5.05 -16.09
C VAL A 34 7.94 -6.09 -16.98
N PRO A 35 8.61 -7.22 -17.29
CA PRO A 35 8.00 -8.28 -18.07
C PRO A 35 6.62 -8.58 -17.47
N GLU A 36 5.56 -8.69 -18.27
CA GLU A 36 4.21 -8.93 -17.76
C GLU A 36 4.17 -10.15 -16.81
N ASP A 37 4.99 -11.18 -17.12
CA ASP A 37 5.19 -12.37 -16.29
C ASP A 37 5.75 -12.07 -14.89
N TYR A 38 6.49 -10.96 -14.73
CA TYR A 38 7.06 -10.56 -13.45
C TYR A 38 5.97 -10.29 -12.43
N CYS A 39 4.94 -9.51 -12.78
CA CYS A 39 3.87 -9.14 -11.87
C CYS A 39 3.03 -10.37 -11.45
N SER A 40 2.84 -11.34 -12.35
CA SER A 40 2.13 -12.60 -12.08
C SER A 40 2.84 -13.53 -11.09
N THR A 41 4.14 -13.33 -10.86
CA THR A 41 4.96 -14.12 -9.92
C THR A 41 5.56 -13.24 -8.81
N PHE A 42 5.15 -11.96 -8.75
CA PHE A 42 5.77 -10.99 -7.88
C PHE A 42 5.28 -11.15 -6.44
N SER A 43 6.07 -11.86 -5.64
CA SER A 43 5.79 -12.06 -4.22
C SER A 43 6.98 -11.68 -3.35
N PHE A 44 6.73 -11.10 -2.18
CA PHE A 44 7.78 -10.72 -1.23
C PHE A 44 7.26 -10.53 0.18
N GLU A 45 8.14 -10.66 1.17
CA GLU A 45 7.84 -10.28 2.56
C GLU A 45 8.16 -8.81 2.80
N ALA A 46 7.30 -8.13 3.55
CA ALA A 46 7.48 -6.75 3.95
C ALA A 46 6.99 -6.49 5.37
N ILE A 47 7.50 -5.40 5.96
CA ILE A 47 7.07 -4.89 7.25
C ILE A 47 6.10 -3.73 7.00
N VAL A 48 4.97 -3.75 7.68
CA VAL A 48 3.99 -2.66 7.63
C VAL A 48 4.56 -1.43 8.33
N ASN A 49 4.52 -0.29 7.65
CA ASN A 49 4.99 0.99 8.17
C ASN A 49 3.82 1.78 8.75
N SER A 50 4.05 2.39 9.90
CA SER A 50 3.01 3.13 10.65
C SER A 50 1.72 2.31 10.84
N PRO A 51 1.79 1.08 11.37
CA PRO A 51 0.60 0.26 11.52
C PRO A 51 -0.37 0.89 12.53
N ASP A 52 -1.66 0.90 12.21
CA ASP A 52 -2.70 1.39 13.09
C ASP A 52 -2.91 0.39 14.24
N PRO A 53 -2.62 0.75 15.50
CA PRO A 53 -2.71 -0.18 16.62
C PRO A 53 -4.13 -0.64 16.92
N ASP A 54 -5.18 0.08 16.49
CA ASP A 54 -6.56 -0.37 16.64
C ASP A 54 -6.87 -1.50 15.64
N VAL A 55 -6.33 -1.42 14.42
CA VAL A 55 -6.43 -2.48 13.41
C VAL A 55 -5.54 -3.67 13.77
N VAL A 56 -4.30 -3.42 14.23
CA VAL A 56 -3.37 -4.47 14.70
C VAL A 56 -3.96 -5.32 15.83
N GLN A 57 -4.71 -4.70 16.75
CA GLN A 57 -5.38 -5.45 17.83
C GLN A 57 -6.47 -6.41 17.33
N ARG A 58 -7.01 -6.17 16.13
CA ARG A 58 -8.02 -7.02 15.50
C ARG A 58 -7.43 -8.01 14.50
N LEU A 59 -6.14 -7.92 14.21
CA LEU A 59 -5.45 -8.76 13.23
C LEU A 59 -4.95 -10.06 13.86
N GLN A 60 -5.04 -11.12 13.07
CA GLN A 60 -4.51 -12.43 13.38
C GLN A 60 -3.48 -12.85 12.33
N VAL A 61 -2.60 -13.77 12.73
CA VAL A 61 -1.65 -14.38 11.80
C VAL A 61 -2.43 -15.23 10.79
N HIS A 62 -2.09 -15.13 9.51
CA HIS A 62 -2.79 -15.64 8.34
C HIS A 62 -4.02 -14.86 7.88
N ASP A 63 -4.33 -13.71 8.49
CA ASP A 63 -5.42 -12.88 7.98
C ASP A 63 -5.09 -12.33 6.59
N PRO A 64 -6.06 -12.35 5.67
CA PRO A 64 -5.92 -11.71 4.36
C PRO A 64 -6.02 -10.19 4.51
N LEU A 65 -5.16 -9.50 3.78
CA LEU A 65 -5.10 -8.05 3.66
C LEU A 65 -5.30 -7.68 2.20
N GLN A 66 -6.09 -6.63 1.98
CA GLN A 66 -6.24 -6.06 0.65
C GLN A 66 -5.10 -5.06 0.41
N VAL A 67 -4.55 -5.08 -0.80
CA VAL A 67 -3.52 -4.13 -1.24
C VAL A 67 -4.19 -3.10 -2.13
N GLU A 68 -4.12 -1.82 -1.76
CA GLU A 68 -4.64 -0.72 -2.59
C GLU A 68 -3.66 0.44 -2.70
N LEU A 69 -3.80 1.23 -3.76
CA LEU A 69 -3.12 2.50 -3.93
C LEU A 69 -3.97 3.61 -3.32
N VAL A 70 -3.44 4.26 -2.29
CA VAL A 70 -4.09 5.40 -1.64
C VAL A 70 -3.27 6.67 -1.82
N GLN A 71 -3.97 7.79 -2.02
CA GLN A 71 -3.34 9.10 -2.09
C GLN A 71 -3.16 9.66 -0.68
N SER A 72 -1.91 9.81 -0.24
CA SER A 72 -1.56 10.41 1.04
C SER A 72 -0.70 11.65 0.82
N GLN A 73 -1.20 12.82 1.22
CA GLN A 73 -0.49 14.10 1.09
C GLN A 73 -0.01 14.42 -0.35
N GLY A 74 -0.78 14.04 -1.36
CA GLY A 74 -0.43 14.23 -2.78
C GLY A 74 0.62 13.25 -3.32
N THR A 75 0.99 12.24 -2.52
CA THR A 75 1.83 11.12 -2.95
C THR A 75 0.99 9.84 -2.92
N GLU A 76 1.02 9.08 -4.01
CA GLU A 76 0.40 7.77 -4.04
C GLU A 76 1.28 6.75 -3.32
N VAL A 77 0.69 6.06 -2.35
CA VAL A 77 1.35 5.06 -1.52
C VAL A 77 0.55 3.78 -1.55
N VAL A 78 1.23 2.65 -1.42
CA VAL A 78 0.57 1.35 -1.24
C VAL A 78 0.13 1.27 0.22
N ALA A 79 -1.18 1.09 0.43
CA ALA A 79 -1.75 0.77 1.72
C ALA A 79 -2.21 -0.68 1.79
N LEU A 80 -2.15 -1.22 3.00
CA LEU A 80 -2.73 -2.51 3.34
C LEU A 80 -4.01 -2.26 4.12
N LEU A 81 -5.09 -2.90 3.73
CA LEU A 81 -6.39 -2.76 4.34
C LEU A 81 -6.84 -4.09 4.95
N HIS A 82 -7.46 -4.02 6.12
CA HIS A 82 -8.11 -5.14 6.77
C HIS A 82 -9.59 -4.80 6.94
N ASN A 83 -10.49 -5.52 6.27
CA ASN A 83 -11.94 -5.24 6.28
C ASN A 83 -12.27 -3.76 5.95
N ALA A 84 -11.58 -3.17 4.96
CA ALA A 84 -11.65 -1.76 4.56
C ALA A 84 -11.04 -0.72 5.53
N ASP A 85 -10.51 -1.13 6.68
CA ASP A 85 -9.73 -0.25 7.55
C ASP A 85 -8.27 -0.23 7.11
N ILE A 86 -7.66 0.96 7.01
CA ILE A 86 -6.24 1.10 6.68
C ILE A 86 -5.40 0.57 7.84
N LEU A 87 -4.74 -0.57 7.63
CA LEU A 87 -3.76 -1.10 8.56
C LEU A 87 -2.50 -0.24 8.55
N GLY A 88 -2.02 0.17 7.38
CA GLY A 88 -0.81 0.98 7.27
C GLY A 88 -0.23 1.00 5.86
N GLY A 89 0.97 1.55 5.74
CA GLY A 89 1.64 1.73 4.46
C GLY A 89 2.74 0.71 4.19
N LEU A 90 2.98 0.41 2.92
CA LEU A 90 4.06 -0.45 2.47
C LEU A 90 5.04 0.36 1.62
N VAL A 91 6.24 0.58 2.17
CA VAL A 91 7.30 1.35 1.50
C VAL A 91 8.23 0.44 0.72
N ASN A 92 8.52 -0.75 1.26
CA ASN A 92 9.41 -1.70 0.62
C ASN A 92 8.80 -2.20 -0.69
N MET A 93 9.49 -2.07 -1.81
CA MET A 93 8.98 -2.43 -3.15
C MET A 93 7.71 -1.70 -3.62
N GLY A 94 7.26 -0.65 -2.92
CA GLY A 94 6.02 0.06 -3.23
C GLY A 94 5.96 0.60 -4.67
N GLY A 95 7.09 1.07 -5.22
CA GLY A 95 7.17 1.53 -6.61
C GLY A 95 6.94 0.42 -7.65
N ARG A 96 7.45 -0.80 -7.39
CA ARG A 96 7.22 -1.96 -8.27
C ARG A 96 5.79 -2.47 -8.15
N LEU A 97 5.28 -2.56 -6.93
CA LEU A 97 3.90 -2.98 -6.68
C LEU A 97 2.91 -2.02 -7.35
N LYS A 98 3.13 -0.72 -7.20
CA LYS A 98 2.36 0.31 -7.89
C LYS A 98 2.36 0.10 -9.40
N GLN A 99 3.53 -0.12 -10.01
CA GLN A 99 3.60 -0.36 -11.45
C GLN A 99 2.81 -1.61 -11.88
N CYS A 100 2.84 -2.69 -11.10
CA CYS A 100 2.04 -3.88 -11.38
C CYS A 100 0.54 -3.64 -11.22
N ILE A 101 0.12 -2.90 -10.19
CA ILE A 101 -1.29 -2.52 -9.97
C ILE A 101 -1.80 -1.61 -11.11
N GLU A 102 -1.00 -0.61 -11.51
CA GLU A 102 -1.30 0.24 -12.67
C GLU A 102 -1.37 -0.54 -13.99
N SER A 103 -0.69 -1.69 -14.07
CA SER A 103 -0.74 -2.61 -15.21
C SER A 103 -1.96 -3.54 -15.18
N GLY A 104 -2.80 -3.47 -14.14
CA GLY A 104 -4.03 -4.24 -14.01
C GLY A 104 -3.91 -5.53 -13.20
N TYR A 105 -2.78 -5.76 -12.51
CA TYR A 105 -2.61 -6.91 -11.61
C TYR A 105 -3.14 -6.57 -10.21
N GLU A 106 -3.90 -7.47 -9.62
CA GLU A 106 -4.32 -7.37 -8.23
C GLU A 106 -3.33 -8.10 -7.32
N PHE A 107 -3.17 -7.60 -6.10
CA PHE A 107 -2.33 -8.22 -5.07
C PHE A 107 -3.11 -8.38 -3.78
N GLN A 108 -2.73 -9.37 -3.01
CA GLN A 108 -3.19 -9.58 -1.64
C GLN A 108 -2.00 -9.70 -0.70
N GLY A 109 -2.20 -9.29 0.54
CA GLY A 109 -1.26 -9.51 1.63
C GLY A 109 -1.76 -10.61 2.56
N ILE A 110 -0.84 -11.34 3.17
CA ILE A 110 -1.14 -12.32 4.21
C ILE A 110 -0.28 -12.00 5.43
N VAL A 111 -0.90 -11.85 6.59
CA VAL A 111 -0.15 -11.62 7.83
C VAL A 111 0.69 -12.84 8.17
N ARG A 112 2.00 -12.66 8.31
CA ARG A 112 2.95 -13.73 8.69
C ARG A 112 3.28 -13.73 10.16
N THR A 113 3.57 -12.57 10.73
CA THR A 113 3.81 -12.43 12.18
C THR A 113 3.34 -11.08 12.69
N ILE A 114 3.01 -11.03 13.98
CA ILE A 114 2.67 -9.82 14.72
C ILE A 114 3.51 -9.84 16.00
N ASP A 115 4.54 -9.00 16.06
CA ASP A 115 5.50 -8.96 17.18
C ASP A 115 5.57 -7.54 17.75
N GLN A 116 4.96 -7.32 18.93
CA GLN A 116 5.00 -6.04 19.64
C GLN A 116 4.61 -4.81 18.77
N GLY A 117 3.64 -4.98 17.87
CA GLY A 117 3.19 -3.93 16.93
C GLY A 117 3.95 -3.90 15.60
N LEU A 118 5.00 -4.71 15.43
CA LEU A 118 5.64 -4.95 14.14
C LEU A 118 4.86 -6.05 13.41
N VAL A 119 4.20 -5.67 12.33
CA VAL A 119 3.44 -6.60 11.49
C VAL A 119 4.26 -6.95 10.27
N ARG A 120 4.52 -8.25 10.09
CA ARG A 120 5.12 -8.79 8.86
C ARG A 120 4.02 -9.36 7.99
N VAL A 121 4.07 -9.01 6.71
CA VAL A 121 3.11 -9.46 5.71
C VAL A 121 3.85 -10.05 4.53
N PHE A 122 3.24 -11.05 3.92
CA PHE A 122 3.68 -11.59 2.64
C PHE A 122 2.72 -11.10 1.56
N ILE A 123 3.25 -10.39 0.58
CA ILE A 123 2.49 -9.89 -0.55
C ILE A 123 2.63 -10.88 -1.70
N GLU A 124 1.52 -11.21 -2.33
CA GLU A 124 1.47 -12.08 -3.50
C GLU A 124 0.38 -11.62 -4.48
N PRO A 125 0.48 -12.01 -5.76
CA PRO A 125 -0.55 -11.74 -6.76
C PRO A 125 -1.86 -12.40 -6.35
N LYS A 126 -2.97 -11.71 -6.60
CA LYS A 126 -4.32 -12.24 -6.42
C LYS A 126 -4.77 -12.81 -7.76
N ASP A 127 -5.05 -14.12 -7.76
CA ASP A 127 -5.53 -14.87 -8.93
C ASP A 127 -6.98 -14.49 -9.29
#